data_AF-T1A5T2-F1
#
_entry.id   AF-T1A5T2-F1
#
_cell.length_a   1.000
_cell.length_b   1.000
_cell.length_c   1.000
_cell.angle_alpha   90.00
_cell.angle_beta   90.00
_cell.angle_gamma   90.00
#
_symmetry.space_group_name_H-M   'P 1'
#
loop_
_entity.id
_entity.type
_entity.pdbx_description
1 polymer ?
#
loop_
_entity_poly.entity_id
_entity_poly.type
_entity_poly.pdbx_seq_one_letter_code
_entity_poly.pdbx_strand_id
1 'polypeptide(L)' 'MVTRVRRMFDLDADPHAIAAVLARDRTLRPLLRRHPGLRLPGAWDGFELAVRAVLGQQISVAAARTLAQRLLHAHGPRV' A
#
# COMPACT_ATOMS: atom_id res chain seq x y z
N MET A 1 15.58 -11.31 3.18
CA MET A 1 14.76 -10.27 3.83
C MET A 1 14.79 -8.93 3.12
N VAL A 2 15.97 -8.42 2.72
CA VAL A 2 16.11 -7.11 2.04
C VAL A 2 15.18 -6.95 0.84
N THR A 3 15.08 -7.93 -0.04
CA THR A 3 14.17 -7.89 -1.20
C THR A 3 12.69 -7.74 -0.82
N ARG A 4 12.25 -8.35 0.29
CA ARG A 4 10.87 -8.23 0.78
C ARG A 4 10.59 -6.83 1.28
N VAL A 5 11.53 -6.26 2.04
CA VAL A 5 11.45 -4.89 2.53
C VAL A 5 11.43 -3.90 1.36
N ARG A 6 12.29 -4.10 0.35
CA ARG A 6 12.29 -3.29 -0.88
C ARG A 6 10.93 -3.31 -1.59
N ARG A 7 10.32 -4.50 -1.73
CA ARG A 7 8.97 -4.63 -2.30
C ARG A 7 7.89 -3.97 -1.46
N MET A 8 7.94 -4.14 -0.13
CA MET A 8 6.96 -3.54 0.78
C MET A 8 6.96 -2.01 0.69
N PHE A 9 8.11 -1.40 0.42
CA PHE A 9 8.28 0.03 0.23
C PHE A 9 8.37 0.46 -1.24
N ASP A 10 8.11 -0.44 -2.19
CA ASP A 10 8.12 -0.17 -3.64
C ASP A 10 9.43 0.51 -4.12
N LEU A 11 10.58 0.08 -3.57
CA LEU A 11 11.88 0.73 -3.82
C LEU A 11 12.49 0.41 -5.18
N ASP A 12 11.91 -0.54 -5.91
CA ASP A 12 12.36 -0.92 -7.24
C ASP A 12 11.64 -0.11 -8.35
N ALA A 13 10.56 0.60 -8.02
CA ALA A 13 9.89 1.52 -8.95
C ALA A 13 10.68 2.81 -9.14
N ASP A 14 10.70 3.31 -10.39
CA ASP A 14 11.17 4.65 -10.75
C ASP A 14 9.99 5.64 -10.71
N PRO A 15 9.86 6.46 -9.65
CA PRO A 15 8.77 7.42 -9.54
C PRO A 15 8.86 8.56 -10.57
N HIS A 16 10.03 8.85 -11.14
CA HIS A 16 10.18 9.92 -12.13
C HIS A 16 9.65 9.48 -13.49
N ALA A 17 9.96 8.26 -13.90
CA ALA A 17 9.39 7.66 -15.10
C ALA A 17 7.85 7.57 -15.02
N ILE A 18 7.32 7.14 -13.87
CA ILE A 18 5.87 7.08 -13.63
C ILE A 18 5.24 8.47 -13.70
N ALA A 19 5.83 9.46 -13.02
CA ALA A 19 5.33 10.83 -13.01
C ALA A 19 5.36 11.46 -14.41
N ALA A 20 6.38 11.19 -15.23
CA ALA A 20 6.48 11.70 -16.59
C ALA A 20 5.33 11.22 -17.49
N VAL A 21 4.87 9.98 -17.30
CA VAL A 21 3.71 9.43 -18.02
C VAL A 21 2.41 10.03 -17.48
N LEU A 22 2.19 9.96 -16.16
CA LEU A 22 0.94 10.40 -15.53
C LEU A 22 0.71 11.91 -15.60
N ALA A 23 1.78 12.73 -15.71
CA ALA A 23 1.68 14.19 -15.81
C ALA A 23 1.04 14.68 -17.11
N ARG A 24 0.91 13.80 -18.12
CA ARG A 24 0.17 14.09 -19.36
C ARG A 24 -1.33 14.21 -19.12
N ASP A 25 -1.85 13.60 -18.07
CA ASP A 25 -3.24 13.70 -17.68
C ASP A 25 -3.50 15.00 -16.86
N ARG A 26 -4.49 15.79 -17.28
CA ARG A 26 -4.81 17.09 -16.66
C ARG A 26 -5.33 16.94 -15.23
N THR A 27 -5.99 15.83 -14.90
CA THR A 27 -6.56 15.54 -13.58
C THR A 27 -5.48 15.02 -12.61
N LEU A 28 -4.51 14.25 -13.12
CA LEU A 28 -3.45 13.68 -12.30
C LEU A 28 -2.27 14.66 -12.06
N ARG A 29 -1.99 15.56 -13.00
CA ARG A 29 -0.86 16.51 -12.90
C ARG A 29 -0.84 17.33 -11.60
N PRO A 30 -1.96 17.87 -11.08
CA PRO A 30 -1.97 18.56 -9.78
C PRO A 30 -1.61 17.63 -8.61
N LEU A 31 -2.04 16.35 -8.66
CA LEU A 31 -1.76 15.38 -7.60
C LEU A 31 -0.27 15.01 -7.56
N LEU A 32 0.37 14.83 -8.72
CA LEU A 32 1.81 14.57 -8.81
C LEU A 32 2.64 15.73 -8.25
N ARG A 33 2.23 16.97 -8.48
CA ARG A 33 2.89 18.16 -7.91
C ARG A 33 2.71 18.26 -6.40
N ARG A 34 1.55 17.82 -5.88
CA ARG A 34 1.28 17.82 -4.44
C ARG A 34 2.06 16.74 -3.71
N HIS A 35 2.30 15.60 -4.36
CA HIS A 35 2.92 14.42 -3.77
C HIS A 35 4.09 13.89 -4.62
N PRO A 36 5.18 14.66 -4.73
CA PRO A 36 6.34 14.25 -5.52
C PRO A 36 6.99 13.00 -4.92
N GLY A 37 7.27 12.00 -5.76
CA GLY A 37 7.94 10.76 -5.33
C GLY A 37 7.08 9.81 -4.51
N LEU A 38 5.75 9.99 -4.50
CA LEU A 38 4.83 9.07 -3.83
C LEU A 38 5.04 7.62 -4.33
N ARG A 39 5.15 6.69 -3.38
CA ARG A 39 5.30 5.26 -3.64
C ARG A 39 4.05 4.50 -3.23
N LEU A 40 3.89 3.28 -3.74
CA LEU A 40 2.77 2.42 -3.40
C LEU A 40 3.19 1.40 -2.32
N PRO A 41 2.88 1.61 -1.04
CA PRO A 41 3.21 0.62 -0.02
C PRO A 41 2.49 -0.71 -0.27
N GLY A 42 3.25 -1.80 -0.25
CA GLY A 42 2.76 -3.17 -0.42
C GLY A 42 2.50 -3.88 0.91
N ALA A 43 2.08 -5.14 0.83
CA ALA A 43 2.01 -6.06 1.97
C ALA A 43 3.29 -6.90 2.10
N TRP A 44 3.48 -7.56 3.24
CA TRP A 44 4.63 -8.44 3.48
C TRP A 44 4.68 -9.64 2.53
N ASP A 45 3.51 -10.21 2.25
CA ASP A 45 3.30 -11.32 1.34
C ASP A 45 1.86 -11.31 0.76
N GLY A 46 1.58 -12.28 -0.11
CA GLY A 46 0.27 -12.40 -0.76
C GLY A 46 -0.87 -12.78 0.20
N PHE A 47 -0.58 -13.46 1.30
CA PHE A 47 -1.60 -13.83 2.29
C PHE A 47 -2.08 -12.60 3.05
N GLU A 48 -1.14 -11.77 3.55
CA GLU A 48 -1.50 -10.51 4.21
C GLU A 48 -2.30 -9.60 3.25
N LEU A 49 -1.89 -9.50 1.99
CA LEU A 49 -2.60 -8.71 0.99
C LEU A 49 -4.04 -9.21 0.79
N ALA A 50 -4.23 -10.52 0.62
CA ALA A 50 -5.54 -11.12 0.41
C ALA A 50 -6.47 -10.88 1.62
N VAL A 51 -5.98 -11.10 2.83
CA VAL A 51 -6.77 -10.86 4.06
C VAL A 51 -7.16 -9.39 4.16
N ARG A 52 -6.23 -8.45 3.95
CA ARG A 52 -6.53 -7.01 3.97
C ARG A 52 -7.53 -6.61 2.91
N ALA A 53 -7.43 -7.18 1.71
CA ALA A 53 -8.37 -6.93 0.62
C ALA A 53 -9.78 -7.36 0.99
N VAL A 54 -9.95 -8.55 1.58
CA VAL A 54 -11.27 -9.05 2.04
C VAL A 54 -11.82 -8.21 3.18
N LEU A 55 -11.00 -7.90 4.20
CA LEU A 55 -11.43 -7.09 5.34
C LEU A 55 -11.81 -5.66 4.96
N GLY A 56 -11.24 -5.12 3.88
CA GLY A 56 -11.53 -3.78 3.39
C GLY A 56 -12.83 -3.64 2.59
N GLN A 57 -13.50 -4.75 2.27
CA GLN A 57 -14.68 -4.70 1.41
C GLN A 57 -15.84 -3.99 2.10
N GLN A 58 -16.46 -3.02 1.40
CA GLN A 58 -17.67 -2.30 1.80
C GLN A 58 -17.58 -1.52 3.12
N ILE A 59 -16.37 -1.30 3.66
CA ILE A 59 -16.15 -0.57 4.91
C ILE A 59 -15.04 0.47 4.76
N SER A 60 -14.91 1.35 5.76
CA SER A 60 -13.82 2.32 5.77
C SER A 60 -12.46 1.67 6.03
N VAL A 61 -11.39 2.31 5.57
CA VAL A 61 -9.99 1.88 5.85
C VAL A 61 -9.73 1.79 7.36
N ALA A 62 -10.31 2.71 8.15
CA ALA A 62 -10.19 2.70 9.60
C ALA A 62 -10.86 1.47 10.21
N ALA A 63 -12.06 1.10 9.75
CA ALA A 63 -12.76 -0.09 10.22
C ALA A 63 -12.01 -1.39 9.84
N ALA A 64 -11.52 -1.47 8.60
CA ALA A 64 -10.71 -2.60 8.13
C ALA A 64 -9.43 -2.78 8.95
N ARG A 65 -8.75 -1.67 9.27
CA ARG A 65 -7.58 -1.69 10.17
C ARG A 65 -7.95 -2.23 11.55
N THR A 66 -9.07 -1.82 12.13
CA THR A 66 -9.53 -2.32 13.43
C THR A 66 -9.80 -3.83 13.40
N LEU A 67 -10.45 -4.33 12.35
CA LEU A 67 -10.68 -5.78 12.19
C LEU A 67 -9.36 -6.55 12.06
N ALA A 68 -8.42 -6.05 11.27
CA ALA A 68 -7.09 -6.67 11.14
C ALA A 68 -6.37 -6.73 12.49
N GLN A 69 -6.43 -5.67 13.31
CA GLN A 69 -5.83 -5.67 14.65
C GLN A 69 -6.49 -6.70 15.59
N ARG A 70 -7.82 -6.87 15.52
CA ARG A 70 -8.52 -7.89 16.32
C ARG A 70 -8.10 -9.31 15.94
N LEU A 71 -7.96 -9.59 14.65
CA LEU A 71 -7.47 -10.89 14.17
C LEU A 71 -6.04 -11.16 14.63
N LEU A 72 -5.15 -10.16 14.55
CA LEU A 72 -3.79 -10.27 15.05
C LEU A 72 -3.76 -10.49 16.57
N HIS A 73 -4.61 -9.83 17.34
CA HIS A 73 -4.70 -10.07 18.79
C HIS A 73 -5.21 -11.48 19.10
N ALA A 74 -6.19 -11.99 18.35
CA ALA A 74 -6.80 -13.29 18.62
C ALA A 74 -5.94 -14.48 18.15
N HIS A 75 -5.21 -14.31 17.04
CA HIS A 75 -4.56 -15.42 16.33
C HIS A 75 -3.10 -15.16 15.95
N GLY A 76 -2.58 -13.95 16.17
CA GLY A 76 -1.20 -13.61 15.85
C GLY A 76 -0.20 -14.25 16.82
N PRO A 77 1.06 -14.44 16.38
CA PRO A 77 2.12 -14.88 17.27
C PRO A 77 2.37 -13.82 18.36
N ARG A 78 2.78 -14.27 19.56
CA ARG A 78 3.31 -13.37 20.59
C ARG A 78 4.71 -12.94 20.15
N VAL A 79 4.82 -11.69 19.72
CA VAL A 79 6.07 -11.05 19.28
C VAL A 79 6.61 -10.13 20.36
#